data_AF-Q5VRX2-F1
#
_entry.id   AF-Q5VRX2-F1
#
_cell.length_a   1.000
_cell.length_b   1.000
_cell.length_c   1.000
_cell.angle_alpha   90.00
_cell.angle_beta   90.00
_cell.angle_gamma   90.00
#
_symmetry.space_group_name_H-M   'P 1'
#
loop_
_entity.id
_entity.type
_entity.pdbx_description
1 polymer ?
#
loop_
_entity_poly.entity_id
_entity_poly.type
_entity_poly.pdbx_seq_one_letter_code
_entity_poly.pdbx_strand_id
1 'polypeptide(L)'
;MEGAEAEERRLAASLTARYSDWVVEALDELPGSFILTDPAMPGHPIVYASRGLASLTGYPPREVLGRNARLFQGADTDRAAVAGVREAVRGQRPHQVSILNYRRDGEAHWVLLHLAPVFHASDGRVLHFLAVQVPIAPPASRRRTPPCRAARPFVVFAACREEARVEEECPCASHAGEVFVDVDKRGQDAEEPRVASEHEKEKALSTANSIFSALNRYSKLTGLVVCGKRCDSVGIPALSSSLNLSLGRIKQSFVLTDPHLPDMPIIYASDAFLSLTGYSREEILGCNCRFLNGPGTSVEVLEQINQHICSEQACTVHLLNYRKGGSSFRDLLHISPIRNASGKVAFHVWVHLDEGAKYDFNGLTPEVWQLGAVGAVRVAVRSLSASGSLLRPSQ
;
A
#
# COMPACT_ATOMS: atom_id res chain seq x y z
N MET A 1 14.01 8.47 28.02
CA MET A 1 13.37 9.62 27.35
C MET A 1 14.04 9.95 26.03
N GLU A 2 15.38 10.01 25.96
CA GLU A 2 16.11 10.33 24.72
C GLU A 2 15.69 9.52 23.48
N GLY A 3 15.44 8.21 23.63
CA GLY A 3 14.98 7.38 22.51
C GLY A 3 13.60 7.76 21.96
N ALA A 4 12.65 8.13 22.83
CA ALA A 4 11.30 8.51 22.42
C ALA A 4 11.28 9.87 21.71
N GLU A 5 12.04 10.84 22.24
CA GLU A 5 12.19 12.16 21.59
C GLU A 5 12.91 12.05 20.24
N ALA A 6 13.93 11.18 20.14
CA ALA A 6 14.62 10.91 18.88
C ALA A 6 13.69 10.27 17.84
N GLU A 7 12.82 9.36 18.27
CA GLU A 7 11.79 8.75 17.41
C GLU A 7 10.75 9.78 16.96
N GLU A 8 10.25 10.62 17.86
CA GLU A 8 9.31 11.70 17.53
C GLU A 8 9.91 12.69 16.52
N ARG A 9 11.16 13.12 16.72
CA ARG A 9 11.89 13.97 15.75
C ARG A 9 12.04 13.29 14.40
N ARG A 10 12.29 11.97 14.38
CA ARG A 10 12.40 11.20 13.13
C ARG A 10 11.06 11.12 12.39
N LEU A 11 9.96 10.92 13.10
CA LEU A 11 8.61 10.89 12.52
C LEU A 11 8.22 12.26 11.98
N ALA A 12 8.45 13.32 12.76
CA ALA A 12 8.22 14.70 12.34
C ALA A 12 9.05 15.04 11.10
N ALA A 13 10.35 14.68 11.09
CA ALA A 13 11.23 14.89 9.95
C ALA A 13 10.81 14.09 8.71
N SER A 14 10.22 12.90 8.86
CA SER A 14 9.66 12.14 7.72
C SER A 14 8.56 12.93 7.01
N LEU A 15 7.69 13.61 7.78
CA LEU A 15 6.66 14.48 7.24
C LEU A 15 7.25 15.78 6.68
N THR A 16 7.98 16.55 7.50
CA THR A 16 8.47 17.89 7.12
C THR A 16 9.56 17.85 6.06
N ALA A 17 10.27 16.75 5.83
CA ALA A 17 11.19 16.63 4.69
C ALA A 17 10.49 16.74 3.32
N ARG A 18 9.15 16.59 3.27
CA ARG A 18 8.37 16.57 2.02
C ARG A 18 7.51 17.81 1.82
N TYR A 19 7.32 18.62 2.85
CA TYR A 19 6.46 19.80 2.86
C TYR A 19 7.18 20.96 3.55
N SER A 20 6.78 22.20 3.32
CA SER A 20 7.33 23.31 4.13
C SER A 20 6.98 23.14 5.62
N ASP A 21 7.79 23.72 6.51
CA ASP A 21 7.65 23.61 7.98
C ASP A 21 6.25 23.91 8.53
N TRP A 22 5.48 24.76 7.84
CA TRP A 22 4.12 25.16 8.18
C TRP A 22 3.04 24.08 7.95
N VAL A 23 3.39 22.93 7.37
CA VAL A 23 2.40 21.88 7.06
C VAL A 23 1.69 21.36 8.31
N VAL A 24 2.43 21.22 9.42
CA VAL A 24 1.88 20.66 10.66
C VAL A 24 0.83 21.61 11.24
N GLU A 25 1.13 22.90 11.31
CA GLU A 25 0.19 23.93 11.78
C GLU A 25 -1.08 23.96 10.92
N ALA A 26 -0.92 23.91 9.60
CA ALA A 26 -2.07 23.90 8.69
C ALA A 26 -2.93 22.64 8.83
N LEU A 27 -2.34 21.48 9.07
CA LEU A 27 -3.10 20.25 9.33
C LEU A 27 -3.78 20.28 10.71
N ASP A 28 -3.19 20.96 11.70
CA ASP A 28 -3.73 21.11 13.05
C ASP A 28 -5.00 21.98 13.09
N GLU A 29 -5.14 22.89 12.13
CA GLU A 29 -6.32 23.73 11.94
C GLU A 29 -7.47 23.00 11.23
N LEU A 30 -7.21 21.88 10.54
CA LEU A 30 -8.24 21.15 9.80
C LEU A 30 -9.17 20.37 10.74
N PRO A 31 -10.50 20.46 10.55
CA PRO A 31 -11.44 19.69 11.33
C PRO A 31 -11.43 18.21 10.95
N GLY A 32 -11.94 17.37 11.87
CA GLY A 32 -12.14 15.94 11.62
C GLY A 32 -11.03 15.06 12.20
N SER A 33 -11.28 13.75 12.15
CA SER A 33 -10.38 12.71 12.65
C SER A 33 -9.63 12.09 11.48
N PHE A 34 -8.32 12.27 11.44
CA PHE A 34 -7.50 11.71 10.38
C PHE A 34 -6.05 11.48 10.81
N ILE A 35 -5.37 10.62 10.06
CA ILE A 35 -3.94 10.31 10.22
C ILE A 35 -3.23 10.35 8.89
N LEU A 36 -1.93 10.67 8.93
CA LEU A 36 -1.01 10.36 7.84
C LEU A 36 -0.06 9.27 8.32
N THR A 37 0.18 8.31 7.43
CA THR A 37 1.11 7.20 7.66
C THR A 37 2.19 7.22 6.60
N ASP A 38 3.42 6.87 6.96
CA ASP A 38 4.54 6.81 6.01
C ASP A 38 4.84 5.34 5.67
N PRO A 39 4.45 4.84 4.48
CA PRO A 39 4.76 3.48 4.09
C PRO A 39 6.25 3.25 3.90
N ALA A 40 7.06 4.29 3.66
CA ALA A 40 8.50 4.17 3.44
C ALA A 40 9.29 3.91 4.74
N MET A 41 8.67 4.14 5.90
CA MET A 41 9.25 3.80 7.19
C MET A 41 8.96 2.34 7.60
N PRO A 42 9.88 1.67 8.33
CA PRO A 42 9.62 0.34 8.87
C PRO A 42 8.32 0.29 9.69
N GLY A 43 7.46 -0.68 9.39
CA GLY A 43 6.19 -0.86 10.09
C GLY A 43 5.02 -0.02 9.57
N HIS A 44 5.23 0.84 8.56
CA HIS A 44 4.22 1.76 8.04
C HIS A 44 3.54 2.57 9.18
N PRO A 45 4.34 3.34 9.94
CA PRO A 45 3.90 4.05 11.13
C PRO A 45 3.02 5.26 10.80
N ILE A 46 2.21 5.66 11.77
CA ILE A 46 1.54 6.96 11.81
C ILE A 46 2.61 8.03 12.08
N VAL A 47 2.70 9.00 11.18
CA VAL A 47 3.63 10.16 11.27
C VAL A 47 2.90 11.46 11.60
N TYR A 48 1.57 11.47 11.48
CA TYR A 48 0.73 12.59 11.89
C TYR A 48 -0.64 12.08 12.36
N ALA A 49 -1.20 12.71 13.39
CA ALA A 49 -2.52 12.42 13.92
C ALA A 49 -3.24 13.74 14.25
N SER A 50 -4.42 13.96 13.70
CA SER A 50 -5.19 15.18 13.95
C SER A 50 -5.72 15.26 15.38
N ARG A 51 -6.00 16.48 15.86
CA ARG A 51 -6.65 16.67 17.18
C ARG A 51 -8.01 15.96 17.27
N GLY A 52 -8.75 15.89 16.16
CA GLY A 52 -10.02 15.17 16.10
C GLY A 52 -9.87 13.65 16.28
N LEU A 53 -8.71 13.06 15.94
CA LEU A 53 -8.44 11.64 16.20
C LEU A 53 -8.34 11.36 17.70
N ALA A 54 -7.68 12.24 18.46
CA ALA A 54 -7.57 12.09 19.91
C ALA A 54 -8.95 12.14 20.56
N SER A 55 -9.82 13.06 20.13
CA SER A 55 -11.21 13.15 20.61
C SER A 55 -12.05 11.92 20.23
N LEU A 56 -11.84 11.35 19.04
CA LEU A 56 -12.61 10.18 18.58
C LEU A 56 -12.21 8.89 19.30
N THR A 57 -10.91 8.69 19.49
CA THR A 57 -10.33 7.41 19.89
C THR A 57 -9.89 7.37 21.35
N GLY A 58 -9.74 8.52 22.00
CA GLY A 58 -9.19 8.66 23.35
C GLY A 58 -7.68 8.49 23.44
N TYR A 59 -6.97 8.24 22.34
CA TYR A 59 -5.51 8.15 22.34
C TYR A 59 -4.87 9.53 22.17
N PRO A 60 -3.97 9.95 23.08
CA PRO A 60 -3.20 11.17 22.86
C PRO A 60 -2.20 10.96 21.70
N PRO A 61 -1.84 11.99 20.92
CA PRO A 61 -0.95 11.85 19.76
C PRO A 61 0.35 11.09 20.04
N ARG A 62 0.98 11.34 21.20
CA ARG A 62 2.21 10.65 21.65
C ARG A 62 2.10 9.12 21.76
N GLU A 63 0.90 8.58 21.96
CA GLU A 63 0.67 7.13 22.03
C GLU A 63 0.33 6.50 20.67
N VAL A 64 0.09 7.33 19.65
CA VAL A 64 -0.32 6.92 18.30
C VAL A 64 0.83 7.06 17.31
N LEU A 65 1.60 8.15 17.39
CA LEU A 65 2.75 8.40 16.54
C LEU A 65 3.77 7.26 16.65
N GLY A 66 4.33 6.84 15.51
CA GLY A 66 5.28 5.73 15.43
C GLY A 66 4.65 4.33 15.35
N ARG A 67 3.35 4.21 15.63
CA ARG A 67 2.64 2.93 15.59
C ARG A 67 1.92 2.71 14.28
N ASN A 68 1.69 1.45 13.93
CA ASN A 68 0.84 1.11 12.79
C ASN A 68 -0.64 1.32 13.16
N ALA A 69 -1.45 1.80 12.21
CA ALA A 69 -2.88 2.08 12.41
C ALA A 69 -3.74 0.88 12.80
N ARG A 70 -3.20 -0.35 12.72
CA ARG A 70 -3.81 -1.55 13.33
C ARG A 70 -4.03 -1.42 14.84
N LEU A 71 -3.40 -0.43 15.50
CA LEU A 71 -3.66 -0.07 16.89
C LEU A 71 -5.16 0.03 17.20
N PHE A 72 -5.95 0.60 16.29
CA PHE A 72 -7.38 0.81 16.53
C PHE A 72 -8.22 -0.46 16.36
N GLN A 73 -7.64 -1.59 15.92
CA GLN A 73 -8.36 -2.83 15.67
C GLN A 73 -8.33 -3.73 16.91
N GLY A 74 -9.37 -4.54 17.10
CA GLY A 74 -9.50 -5.45 18.24
C GLY A 74 -10.14 -6.79 17.87
N ALA A 75 -10.70 -7.47 18.87
CA ALA A 75 -11.14 -8.86 18.75
C ALA A 75 -12.27 -9.07 17.73
N ASP A 76 -13.24 -8.16 17.70
CA ASP A 76 -14.43 -8.24 16.84
C ASP A 76 -14.29 -7.42 15.54
N THR A 77 -13.12 -6.82 15.29
CA THR A 77 -12.86 -6.15 14.02
C THR A 77 -12.92 -7.17 12.88
N ASP A 78 -13.85 -6.97 11.95
CA ASP A 78 -14.05 -7.86 10.80
C ASP A 78 -12.75 -8.03 9.99
N ARG A 79 -12.32 -9.29 9.87
CA ARG A 79 -11.13 -9.69 9.11
C ARG A 79 -11.27 -9.39 7.62
N ALA A 80 -12.48 -9.44 7.06
CA ALA A 80 -12.72 -9.11 5.66
C ALA A 80 -12.53 -7.61 5.41
N ALA A 81 -13.07 -6.75 6.27
CA ALA A 81 -12.80 -5.31 6.24
C ALA A 81 -11.28 -5.00 6.32
N VAL A 82 -10.55 -5.63 7.24
CA VAL A 82 -9.09 -5.48 7.37
C VAL A 82 -8.34 -5.97 6.12
N ALA A 83 -8.77 -7.09 5.53
CA ALA A 83 -8.20 -7.59 4.28
C ALA A 83 -8.43 -6.60 3.13
N GLY A 84 -9.61 -6.02 3.01
CA GLY A 84 -9.94 -4.98 2.02
C GLY A 84 -9.03 -3.75 2.12
N VAL A 85 -8.79 -3.26 3.35
CA VAL A 85 -7.82 -2.17 3.63
C VAL A 85 -6.40 -2.57 3.22
N ARG A 86 -5.98 -3.78 3.56
CA ARG A 86 -4.64 -4.28 3.22
C ARG A 86 -4.42 -4.37 1.71
N GLU A 87 -5.40 -4.87 0.98
CA GLU A 87 -5.35 -4.93 -0.48
C GLU A 87 -5.38 -3.53 -1.11
N ALA A 88 -6.10 -2.58 -0.52
CA ALA A 88 -6.06 -1.19 -0.96
C ALA A 88 -4.69 -0.53 -0.76
N VAL A 89 -4.05 -0.76 0.39
CA VAL A 89 -2.69 -0.28 0.66
C VAL A 89 -1.68 -0.89 -0.32
N ARG A 90 -1.77 -2.21 -0.56
CA ARG A 90 -0.90 -2.91 -1.52
C ARG A 90 -1.10 -2.42 -2.95
N GLY A 91 -2.36 -2.29 -3.36
CA GLY A 91 -2.75 -1.78 -4.67
C GLY A 91 -2.60 -0.27 -4.81
N GLN A 92 -2.18 0.45 -3.77
CA GLN A 92 -2.03 1.91 -3.76
C GLN A 92 -3.26 2.62 -4.32
N ARG A 93 -4.44 2.27 -3.83
CA ARG A 93 -5.72 2.82 -4.31
C ARG A 93 -6.56 3.35 -3.16
N PRO A 94 -7.45 4.33 -3.42
CA PRO A 94 -8.46 4.71 -2.45
C PRO A 94 -9.34 3.51 -2.06
N HIS A 95 -9.79 3.52 -0.81
CA HIS A 95 -10.70 2.53 -0.29
C HIS A 95 -11.53 3.11 0.84
N GLN A 96 -12.83 2.80 0.81
CA GLN A 96 -13.75 3.20 1.84
C GLN A 96 -14.41 1.97 2.41
N VAL A 97 -14.43 1.85 3.74
CA VAL A 97 -14.97 0.68 4.43
C VAL A 97 -15.51 1.10 5.80
N SER A 98 -16.62 0.51 6.21
CA SER A 98 -17.05 0.55 7.61
C SER A 98 -16.26 -0.48 8.39
N ILE A 99 -15.60 -0.07 9.47
CA ILE A 99 -14.77 -0.95 10.29
C ILE A 99 -15.03 -0.69 11.77
N LEU A 100 -15.09 -1.77 12.55
CA LEU A 100 -15.19 -1.70 14.00
C LEU A 100 -13.79 -1.45 14.59
N ASN A 101 -13.63 -0.31 15.24
CA ASN A 101 -12.42 0.09 15.94
C ASN A 101 -12.65 0.16 17.45
N TYR A 102 -11.58 0.19 18.22
CA TYR A 102 -11.60 0.27 19.67
C TYR A 102 -10.92 1.55 20.13
N ARG A 103 -11.57 2.22 21.08
CA ARG A 103 -11.00 3.37 21.80
C ARG A 103 -9.92 2.90 22.78
N ARG A 104 -9.22 3.86 23.37
CA ARG A 104 -8.16 3.61 24.37
C ARG A 104 -8.67 2.89 25.62
N ASP A 105 -9.93 3.09 26.00
CA ASP A 105 -10.59 2.43 27.13
C ASP A 105 -11.18 1.05 26.79
N GLY A 106 -11.08 0.63 25.52
CA GLY A 106 -11.63 -0.63 25.03
C GLY A 106 -13.07 -0.54 24.52
N GLU A 107 -13.71 0.64 24.50
CA GLU A 107 -15.03 0.80 23.90
C GLU A 107 -14.96 0.60 22.37
N ALA A 108 -15.77 -0.33 21.87
CA ALA A 108 -15.91 -0.59 20.44
C ALA A 108 -16.78 0.49 19.79
N HIS A 109 -16.38 0.98 18.62
CA HIS A 109 -17.13 1.97 17.86
C HIS A 109 -16.94 1.77 16.36
N TRP A 110 -18.01 1.96 15.60
CA TRP A 110 -17.96 1.90 14.14
C TRP A 110 -17.44 3.19 13.55
N VAL A 111 -16.51 3.08 12.61
CA VAL A 111 -16.03 4.20 11.81
C VAL A 111 -16.13 3.88 10.34
N LEU A 112 -16.51 4.88 9.55
CA LEU A 112 -16.24 4.92 8.13
C LEU A 112 -14.79 5.34 7.94
N LEU A 113 -13.96 4.41 7.52
CA LEU A 113 -12.57 4.65 7.16
C LEU A 113 -12.51 4.99 5.67
N HIS A 114 -12.10 6.22 5.35
CA HIS A 114 -11.71 6.61 4.00
C HIS A 114 -10.18 6.68 3.92
N LEU A 115 -9.59 5.68 3.28
CA LEU A 115 -8.16 5.56 3.02
C LEU A 115 -7.86 6.05 1.60
N ALA A 116 -6.85 6.91 1.44
CA ALA A 116 -6.35 7.34 0.15
C ALA A 116 -4.82 7.50 0.16
N PRO A 117 -4.11 7.01 -0.87
CA PRO A 117 -2.68 7.29 -1.04
C PRO A 117 -2.43 8.75 -1.42
N VAL A 118 -1.34 9.31 -0.91
CA VAL A 118 -0.77 10.60 -1.31
C VAL A 118 0.46 10.30 -2.16
N PHE A 119 0.41 10.64 -3.44
CA PHE A 119 1.50 10.41 -4.38
C PHE A 119 2.37 11.64 -4.53
N HIS A 120 3.65 11.42 -4.83
CA HIS A 120 4.50 12.42 -5.41
C HIS A 120 4.16 12.59 -6.90
N ALA A 121 3.97 13.84 -7.34
CA ALA A 121 3.38 14.16 -8.63
C ALA A 121 4.30 13.84 -9.81
N SER A 122 5.63 13.89 -9.64
CA SER A 122 6.58 13.65 -10.74
C SER A 122 6.92 12.17 -10.95
N ASP A 123 7.08 11.39 -9.87
CA ASP A 123 7.55 9.99 -9.96
C ASP A 123 6.48 8.94 -9.59
N GLY A 124 5.27 9.38 -9.20
CA GLY A 124 4.13 8.49 -8.91
C GLY A 124 4.33 7.58 -7.71
N ARG A 125 5.33 7.84 -6.86
CA ARG A 125 5.56 7.10 -5.62
C ARG A 125 4.56 7.51 -4.56
N VAL A 126 4.17 6.55 -3.70
CA VAL A 126 3.35 6.86 -2.52
C VAL A 126 4.26 7.44 -1.43
N LEU A 127 3.96 8.68 -1.02
CA LEU A 127 4.63 9.35 0.08
C LEU A 127 3.96 9.03 1.41
N HIS A 128 2.63 9.11 1.43
CA HIS A 128 1.85 8.84 2.63
C HIS A 128 0.56 8.10 2.27
N PHE A 129 -0.06 7.45 3.25
CA PHE A 129 -1.49 7.17 3.19
C PHE A 129 -2.22 8.09 4.15
N LEU A 130 -3.22 8.78 3.62
CA LEU A 130 -4.22 9.53 4.36
C LEU A 130 -5.36 8.59 4.75
N ALA A 131 -5.70 8.56 6.03
CA ALA A 131 -6.89 7.87 6.51
C ALA A 131 -7.75 8.83 7.31
N VAL A 132 -8.95 9.11 6.80
CA VAL A 132 -10.01 9.87 7.49
C VAL A 132 -10.96 8.89 8.16
N GLN A 133 -11.33 9.18 9.40
CA GLN A 133 -12.25 8.37 10.19
C GLN A 133 -13.49 9.21 10.54
N VAL A 134 -14.66 8.75 10.12
CA VAL A 134 -15.95 9.37 10.49
C VAL A 134 -16.71 8.37 11.37
N PRO A 135 -17.06 8.70 12.62
CA PRO A 135 -17.85 7.80 13.46
C PRO A 135 -19.22 7.53 12.81
N ILE A 136 -19.64 6.27 12.81
CA ILE A 136 -20.96 5.84 12.34
C ILE A 136 -21.87 5.72 13.55
N ALA A 137 -22.90 6.57 13.61
CA ALA A 137 -23.84 6.57 14.72
C ALA A 137 -24.59 5.22 14.81
N PRO A 138 -24.96 4.76 16.03
CA PRO A 138 -25.89 3.65 16.15
C PRO A 138 -27.18 3.97 15.38
N PRO A 139 -27.82 2.97 14.73
CA PRO A 139 -29.13 3.21 14.14
C PRO A 139 -30.04 3.76 15.24
N ALA A 140 -30.75 4.85 14.94
CA ALA A 140 -31.76 5.36 15.86
C ALA A 140 -32.67 4.18 16.20
N SER A 141 -32.70 3.78 17.48
CA SER A 141 -33.55 2.69 17.95
C SER A 141 -34.94 2.97 17.38
N ARG A 142 -35.37 2.16 16.39
CA ARG A 142 -36.77 2.14 16.00
C ARG A 142 -37.44 1.78 17.31
N ARG A 143 -38.04 2.76 18.00
CA ARG A 143 -38.94 2.52 19.12
C ARG A 143 -39.80 1.38 18.63
N ARG A 144 -39.56 0.17 19.15
CA ARG A 144 -40.50 -0.92 19.01
C ARG A 144 -41.73 -0.35 19.68
N THR A 145 -42.67 0.18 18.89
CA THR A 145 -44.02 0.39 19.38
C THR A 145 -44.41 -0.98 19.90
N PRO A 146 -44.62 -1.14 21.22
CA PRO A 146 -45.10 -2.41 21.72
C PRO A 146 -46.42 -2.68 21.00
N PRO A 147 -46.71 -3.93 20.57
CA PRO A 147 -47.98 -4.21 19.93
C PRO A 147 -49.10 -3.80 20.88
N CYS A 148 -49.82 -2.72 20.52
CA CYS A 148 -51.00 -2.30 21.24
C CYS A 148 -51.98 -3.49 21.21
N ARG A 149 -52.21 -4.08 22.38
CA ARG A 149 -53.31 -5.00 22.66
C ARG A 149 -54.62 -4.26 22.39
N ALA A 150 -55.07 -4.26 21.15
CA ALA A 150 -56.43 -3.90 20.80
C ALA A 150 -57.12 -5.16 20.28
N ALA A 151 -58.24 -5.46 20.94
CA ALA A 151 -58.97 -6.71 20.88
C ALA A 151 -59.38 -7.12 19.47
N ARG A 152 -59.38 -8.45 19.26
CA ARG A 152 -60.08 -9.11 18.17
C ARG A 152 -61.55 -8.66 18.17
N PRO A 153 -62.13 -8.46 16.98
CA PRO A 153 -63.01 -9.51 16.51
C PRO A 153 -62.58 -10.08 15.17
N PHE A 154 -63.06 -11.30 15.00
CA PHE A 154 -62.83 -12.26 13.94
C PHE A 154 -63.37 -11.75 12.59
N VAL A 155 -62.52 -11.63 11.55
CA VAL A 155 -62.92 -11.85 10.16
C VAL A 155 -61.75 -12.49 9.42
N VAL A 156 -61.96 -13.73 8.99
CA VAL A 156 -61.08 -14.51 8.14
C VAL A 156 -61.38 -14.12 6.69
N PHE A 157 -60.38 -13.69 5.94
CA PHE A 157 -60.37 -13.86 4.49
C PHE A 157 -59.20 -14.77 4.12
N ALA A 158 -59.58 -15.92 3.57
CA ALA A 158 -58.71 -16.90 2.97
C ALA A 158 -58.12 -16.36 1.65
N ALA A 159 -56.86 -16.73 1.40
CA ALA A 159 -56.36 -17.01 0.06
C ALA A 159 -55.23 -18.06 0.20
N CYS A 160 -55.57 -19.30 -0.14
CA CYS A 160 -54.83 -20.24 -1.00
C CYS A 160 -53.34 -20.50 -0.67
N ARG A 161 -52.79 -21.72 -0.65
CA ARG A 161 -53.21 -23.10 -0.98
C ARG A 161 -51.92 -23.92 -0.69
N GLU A 162 -51.92 -24.80 0.30
CA GLU A 162 -51.86 -26.26 0.16
C GLU A 162 -50.43 -26.85 0.08
N GLU A 163 -50.31 -28.05 0.68
CA GLU A 163 -49.18 -28.99 0.71
C GLU A 163 -48.16 -28.74 1.85
N ALA A 164 -47.89 -29.65 2.79
CA ALA A 164 -48.25 -31.06 2.89
C ALA A 164 -48.47 -31.51 4.34
N ARG A 165 -49.47 -32.39 4.46
CA ARG A 165 -49.79 -33.29 5.56
C ARG A 165 -48.59 -34.15 5.94
N VAL A 166 -48.43 -34.46 7.23
CA VAL A 166 -48.53 -35.83 7.79
C VAL A 166 -48.83 -35.67 9.29
N GLU A 167 -49.97 -36.21 9.70
CA GLU A 167 -50.33 -36.57 11.06
C GLU A 167 -49.47 -37.76 11.50
N GLU A 168 -49.00 -37.79 12.75
CA GLU A 168 -49.20 -38.96 13.61
C GLU A 168 -48.80 -38.65 15.05
N GLU A 169 -49.66 -39.10 15.94
CA GLU A 169 -49.62 -38.95 17.39
C GLU A 169 -48.61 -39.91 18.04
N CYS A 170 -48.37 -39.62 19.32
CA CYS A 170 -48.08 -40.60 20.38
C CYS A 170 -46.60 -41.02 20.61
N PRO A 171 -46.26 -41.60 21.79
CA PRO A 171 -45.44 -40.88 22.77
C PRO A 171 -44.22 -41.69 23.24
N CYS A 172 -43.43 -41.05 24.10
CA CYS A 172 -42.49 -41.61 25.08
C CYS A 172 -41.29 -42.49 24.62
N ALA A 173 -40.12 -41.98 25.01
CA ALA A 173 -38.97 -42.68 25.59
C ALA A 173 -38.04 -43.53 24.68
N SER A 174 -36.87 -42.96 24.35
CA SER A 174 -35.50 -43.50 24.57
C SER A 174 -34.50 -42.71 23.68
N HIS A 175 -33.74 -41.78 24.26
CA HIS A 175 -32.31 -41.94 24.60
C HIS A 175 -31.35 -42.20 23.43
N ALA A 176 -30.33 -41.33 23.37
CA ALA A 176 -29.06 -41.40 22.64
C ALA A 176 -29.04 -40.89 21.18
N GLY A 177 -28.85 -39.58 21.05
CA GLY A 177 -28.39 -38.93 19.82
C GLY A 177 -27.65 -37.65 20.18
N GLU A 178 -26.40 -37.80 20.62
CA GLU A 178 -25.48 -36.70 20.91
C GLU A 178 -25.22 -35.90 19.63
N VAL A 179 -25.81 -34.71 19.53
CA VAL A 179 -25.29 -33.65 18.66
C VAL A 179 -24.50 -32.72 19.58
N PHE A 180 -23.18 -32.84 19.52
CA PHE A 180 -22.25 -31.90 20.14
C PHE A 180 -22.46 -30.52 19.52
N VAL A 181 -23.28 -29.69 20.16
CA VAL A 181 -23.34 -28.26 19.88
C VAL A 181 -22.27 -27.62 20.74
N ASP A 182 -21.33 -26.93 20.11
CA ASP A 182 -20.18 -26.29 20.75
C ASP A 182 -20.66 -25.18 21.71
N VAL A 183 -20.82 -25.52 23.00
CA VAL A 183 -21.33 -24.63 24.07
C VAL A 183 -20.20 -23.78 24.64
N ASP A 184 -19.59 -22.90 23.85
CA ASP A 184 -18.78 -21.80 24.43
C ASP A 184 -18.63 -20.54 23.56
N LYS A 185 -19.53 -20.32 22.60
CA LYS A 185 -19.83 -18.96 22.12
C LYS A 185 -20.94 -18.36 23.00
N ARG A 186 -20.64 -18.20 24.30
CA ARG A 186 -21.40 -17.30 25.18
C ARG A 186 -21.56 -15.99 24.41
N GLY A 187 -22.80 -15.64 24.08
CA GLY A 187 -23.16 -14.59 23.15
C GLY A 187 -22.60 -13.24 23.57
N GLN A 188 -21.34 -12.98 23.23
CA GLN A 188 -20.85 -11.64 23.06
C GLN A 188 -21.69 -11.09 21.91
N ASP A 189 -22.52 -10.11 22.25
CA ASP A 189 -23.23 -9.26 21.30
C ASP A 189 -22.19 -8.66 20.35
N ALA A 190 -21.80 -9.42 19.33
CA ALA A 190 -20.90 -8.95 18.31
C ALA A 190 -21.60 -7.76 17.67
N GLU A 191 -21.01 -6.57 17.79
CA GLU A 191 -21.53 -5.34 17.19
C GLU A 191 -21.91 -5.63 15.73
N GLU A 192 -23.21 -5.52 15.41
CA GLU A 192 -23.69 -5.83 14.06
C GLU A 192 -22.99 -4.93 13.04
N PRO A 193 -22.55 -5.47 11.88
CA PRO A 193 -21.93 -4.68 10.83
C PRO A 193 -22.74 -3.44 10.45
N ARG A 194 -22.17 -2.25 10.65
CA ARG A 194 -22.85 -0.99 10.31
C ARG A 194 -22.46 -0.48 8.93
N VAL A 195 -23.44 -0.09 8.14
CA VAL A 195 -23.23 0.54 6.84
C VAL A 195 -23.25 2.06 7.01
N ALA A 196 -22.21 2.74 6.51
CA ALA A 196 -22.16 4.19 6.54
C ALA A 196 -23.19 4.80 5.58
N SER A 197 -23.86 5.85 6.05
CA SER A 197 -24.77 6.69 5.27
C SER A 197 -24.02 7.51 4.21
N GLU A 198 -24.73 7.96 3.18
CA GLU A 198 -24.15 8.83 2.15
C GLU A 198 -23.59 10.14 2.73
N HIS A 199 -24.21 10.68 3.78
CA HIS A 199 -23.73 11.88 4.47
C HIS A 199 -22.36 11.64 5.14
N GLU A 200 -22.16 10.48 5.78
CA GLU A 200 -20.87 10.13 6.37
C GLU A 200 -19.79 9.92 5.30
N LYS A 201 -20.16 9.32 4.15
CA LYS A 201 -19.26 9.15 3.00
C LYS A 201 -18.85 10.48 2.39
N GLU A 202 -19.80 11.40 2.21
CA GLU A 202 -19.55 12.74 1.69
C GLU A 202 -18.67 13.55 2.65
N LYS A 203 -18.95 13.49 3.95
CA LYS A 203 -18.12 14.13 4.99
C LYS A 203 -16.68 13.60 4.96
N ALA A 204 -16.50 12.29 4.85
CA ALA A 204 -15.18 11.66 4.77
C ALA A 204 -14.41 12.13 3.53
N LEU A 205 -15.07 12.17 2.37
CA LEU A 205 -14.46 12.61 1.11
C LEU A 205 -14.14 14.10 1.10
N SER A 206 -15.06 14.94 1.60
CA SER A 206 -14.86 16.39 1.74
C SER A 206 -13.66 16.70 2.64
N THR A 207 -13.59 16.05 3.81
CA THR A 207 -12.45 16.17 4.73
C THR A 207 -11.15 15.73 4.06
N ALA A 208 -11.15 14.60 3.36
CA ALA A 208 -9.97 14.12 2.64
C ALA A 208 -9.48 15.13 1.58
N ASN A 209 -10.41 15.72 0.81
CA ASN A 209 -10.10 16.73 -0.21
C ASN A 209 -9.51 18.02 0.39
N SER A 210 -10.01 18.48 1.54
CA SER A 210 -9.42 19.61 2.27
C SER A 210 -7.98 19.32 2.70
N ILE A 211 -7.71 18.11 3.20
CA ILE A 211 -6.36 17.68 3.60
C ILE A 211 -5.44 17.58 2.38
N PHE A 212 -5.88 16.95 1.28
CA PHE A 212 -5.10 16.92 0.04
C PHE A 212 -4.78 18.32 -0.48
N SER A 213 -5.72 19.26 -0.37
CA SER A 213 -5.52 20.66 -0.78
C SER A 213 -4.45 21.34 0.08
N ALA A 214 -4.47 21.11 1.40
CA ALA A 214 -3.42 21.61 2.31
C ALA A 214 -2.06 21.00 1.97
N LEU A 215 -1.95 19.67 1.88
CA LEU A 215 -0.70 18.99 1.53
C LEU A 215 -0.13 19.47 0.17
N ASN A 216 -0.99 19.63 -0.84
CA ASN A 216 -0.58 20.14 -2.15
C ASN A 216 -0.12 21.60 -2.10
N ARG A 217 -0.74 22.45 -1.26
CA ARG A 217 -0.32 23.84 -1.08
C ARG A 217 1.10 23.92 -0.50
N TYR A 218 1.39 23.13 0.54
CA TYR A 218 2.67 23.16 1.24
C TYR A 218 3.77 22.29 0.60
N SER A 219 3.43 21.44 -0.37
CA SER A 219 4.41 20.71 -1.19
C SER A 219 4.94 21.52 -2.38
N LYS A 220 4.18 22.48 -2.89
CA LYS A 220 4.64 23.39 -3.96
C LYS A 220 5.87 24.20 -3.54
N LEU A 221 6.03 24.49 -2.25
CA LEU A 221 7.15 25.25 -1.70
C LEU A 221 8.45 24.43 -1.63
N THR A 222 8.37 23.11 -1.62
CA THR A 222 9.54 22.21 -1.60
C THR A 222 9.91 21.68 -2.99
N GLY A 223 9.09 21.96 -4.01
CA GLY A 223 9.22 21.36 -5.35
C GLY A 223 8.74 19.91 -5.42
N LEU A 224 8.41 19.28 -4.29
CA LEU A 224 7.96 17.89 -4.19
C LEU A 224 6.43 17.79 -4.24
N VAL A 225 5.82 18.34 -5.30
CA VAL A 225 4.36 18.47 -5.45
C VAL A 225 3.66 17.12 -5.22
N VAL A 226 2.49 17.15 -4.58
CA VAL A 226 1.72 15.93 -4.28
C VAL A 226 0.37 15.89 -4.97
N CYS A 227 -0.12 14.69 -5.24
CA CYS A 227 -1.42 14.47 -5.86
C CYS A 227 -2.16 13.27 -5.22
N GLY A 228 -3.50 13.32 -5.20
CA GLY A 228 -4.35 12.24 -4.68
C GLY A 228 -4.67 11.14 -5.70
N LYS A 229 -4.37 11.38 -6.98
CA LYS A 229 -4.41 10.38 -8.04
C LYS A 229 -2.99 10.12 -8.49
N ARG A 230 -2.66 8.88 -8.81
CA ARG A 230 -1.37 8.57 -9.41
C ARG A 230 -1.26 9.35 -10.72
N CYS A 231 -0.24 10.20 -10.83
CA CYS A 231 0.06 10.86 -12.09
C CYS A 231 0.71 9.83 -13.02
N ASP A 232 -0.05 9.33 -13.99
CA ASP A 232 0.48 8.51 -15.08
C ASP A 232 1.21 9.37 -16.12
N SER A 233 1.86 10.47 -15.70
CA SER A 233 2.45 11.48 -16.61
C SER A 233 3.44 10.87 -17.62
N VAL A 234 3.99 9.69 -17.30
CA VAL A 234 4.94 8.96 -18.16
C VAL A 234 4.32 7.68 -18.76
N GLY A 235 3.04 7.37 -18.50
CA GLY A 235 2.40 6.14 -18.98
C GLY A 235 2.98 4.83 -18.42
N ILE A 236 3.84 4.91 -17.41
CA ILE A 236 4.49 3.76 -16.78
C ILE A 236 3.68 3.33 -15.55
N PRO A 237 3.31 2.04 -15.41
CA PRO A 237 2.78 1.50 -14.18
C PRO A 237 3.84 1.61 -13.08
N ALA A 238 3.69 2.57 -12.17
CA ALA A 238 4.68 2.70 -11.10
C ALA A 238 4.59 1.51 -10.11
N LEU A 239 5.75 1.17 -9.52
CA LEU A 239 5.89 0.02 -8.63
C LEU A 239 5.13 0.21 -7.31
N SER A 240 4.74 -0.89 -6.66
CA SER A 240 4.12 -0.82 -5.33
C SER A 240 5.10 -0.22 -4.29
N SER A 241 4.58 0.35 -3.21
CA SER A 241 5.42 0.94 -2.14
C SER A 241 6.29 -0.12 -1.48
N SER A 242 5.74 -1.32 -1.27
CA SER A 242 6.48 -2.47 -0.74
C SER A 242 7.66 -2.88 -1.63
N LEU A 243 7.46 -2.86 -2.96
CA LEU A 243 8.55 -3.14 -3.89
C LEU A 243 9.60 -2.04 -3.85
N ASN A 244 9.20 -0.77 -3.97
CA ASN A 244 10.10 0.38 -3.89
C ASN A 244 10.98 0.35 -2.64
N LEU A 245 10.40 0.00 -1.49
CA LEU A 245 11.12 -0.15 -0.23
C LEU A 245 12.13 -1.29 -0.25
N SER A 246 11.74 -2.42 -0.82
CA SER A 246 12.60 -3.59 -0.91
C SER A 246 13.79 -3.31 -1.83
N LEU A 247 13.53 -2.65 -2.96
CA LEU A 247 14.55 -2.21 -3.91
C LEU A 247 15.47 -1.13 -3.34
N GLY A 248 14.93 -0.15 -2.58
CA GLY A 248 15.72 0.94 -1.99
C GLY A 248 16.72 0.49 -0.91
N ARG A 249 16.65 -0.77 -0.45
CA ARG A 249 17.65 -1.36 0.44
C ARG A 249 18.89 -1.88 -0.30
N ILE A 250 18.78 -2.12 -1.60
CA ILE A 250 19.87 -2.61 -2.45
C ILE A 250 20.81 -1.43 -2.74
N LYS A 251 22.11 -1.62 -2.53
CA LYS A 251 23.12 -0.55 -2.59
C LYS A 251 23.89 -0.50 -3.91
N GLN A 252 23.75 -1.54 -4.73
CA GLN A 252 24.30 -1.61 -6.07
C GLN A 252 23.60 -0.63 -7.02
N SER A 253 24.29 -0.22 -8.08
CA SER A 253 23.73 0.57 -9.18
C SER A 253 22.94 -0.35 -10.11
N PHE A 254 21.62 -0.19 -10.13
CA PHE A 254 20.75 -0.90 -11.07
C PHE A 254 19.50 -0.11 -11.47
N VAL A 255 18.90 -0.54 -12.57
CA VAL A 255 17.56 -0.15 -13.01
C VAL A 255 16.68 -1.38 -13.27
N LEU A 256 15.36 -1.20 -13.21
CA LEU A 256 14.39 -2.17 -13.72
C LEU A 256 13.74 -1.61 -14.98
N THR A 257 13.62 -2.45 -16.00
CA THR A 257 12.89 -2.13 -17.23
C THR A 257 11.72 -3.08 -17.44
N ASP A 258 10.62 -2.59 -18.02
CA ASP A 258 9.43 -3.40 -18.28
C ASP A 258 9.38 -3.87 -19.74
N PRO A 259 9.63 -5.16 -20.03
CA PRO A 259 9.62 -5.68 -21.40
C PRO A 259 8.22 -5.73 -22.05
N HIS A 260 7.14 -5.49 -21.28
CA HIS A 260 5.77 -5.50 -21.81
C HIS A 260 5.29 -4.13 -22.29
N LEU A 261 6.05 -3.07 -21.98
CA LEU A 261 5.77 -1.72 -22.46
C LEU A 261 6.57 -1.44 -23.75
N PRO A 262 6.06 -0.57 -24.64
CA PRO A 262 6.79 -0.17 -25.84
C PRO A 262 8.18 0.33 -25.51
N ASP A 263 9.18 -0.15 -26.25
CA ASP A 263 10.58 0.25 -26.12
C ASP A 263 11.27 -0.10 -24.78
N MET A 264 10.65 -0.97 -23.97
CA MET A 264 11.22 -1.50 -22.72
C MET A 264 11.80 -0.39 -21.80
N PRO A 265 10.95 0.53 -21.33
CA PRO A 265 11.38 1.71 -20.59
C PRO A 265 11.82 1.35 -19.17
N ILE A 266 12.68 2.20 -18.60
CA ILE A 266 13.04 2.16 -17.18
C ILE A 266 11.82 2.54 -16.34
N ILE A 267 11.47 1.67 -15.40
CA ILE A 267 10.36 1.87 -14.46
C ILE A 267 10.85 2.10 -13.02
N TYR A 268 12.13 1.83 -12.77
CA TYR A 268 12.77 2.06 -11.49
C TYR A 268 14.27 2.26 -11.67
N ALA A 269 14.83 3.23 -10.92
CA ALA A 269 16.26 3.45 -10.83
C ALA A 269 16.70 3.60 -9.37
N SER A 270 17.71 2.81 -8.99
CA SER A 270 18.37 2.89 -7.69
C SER A 270 19.09 4.23 -7.50
N ASP A 271 19.24 4.69 -6.26
CA ASP A 271 19.98 5.94 -5.98
C ASP A 271 21.47 5.82 -6.38
N ALA A 272 22.03 4.62 -6.34
CA ALA A 272 23.39 4.36 -6.82
C ALA A 272 23.50 4.53 -8.35
N PHE A 273 22.47 4.18 -9.12
CA PHE A 273 22.43 4.42 -10.57
C PHE A 273 22.33 5.91 -10.91
N LEU A 274 21.50 6.66 -10.19
CA LEU A 274 21.42 8.12 -10.35
C LEU A 274 22.77 8.79 -10.03
N SER A 275 23.41 8.37 -8.94
CA SER A 275 24.72 8.86 -8.52
C SER A 275 25.82 8.50 -9.54
N LEU A 276 25.77 7.30 -10.11
CA LEU A 276 26.71 6.83 -11.12
C LEU A 276 26.60 7.63 -12.42
N THR A 277 25.38 7.87 -12.90
CA THR A 277 25.14 8.42 -14.24
C THR A 277 24.97 9.95 -14.26
N GLY A 278 24.65 10.54 -13.10
CA GLY A 278 24.41 11.97 -12.95
C GLY A 278 23.03 12.44 -13.44
N TYR A 279 22.18 11.53 -13.90
CA TYR A 279 20.80 11.84 -14.27
C TYR A 279 19.89 11.84 -13.04
N SER A 280 18.91 12.73 -13.05
CA SER A 280 17.81 12.68 -12.08
C SER A 280 16.86 11.54 -12.42
N ARG A 281 16.05 11.13 -11.43
CA ARG A 281 15.07 10.06 -11.62
C ARG A 281 14.03 10.43 -12.66
N GLU A 282 13.58 11.68 -12.62
CA GLU A 282 12.54 12.25 -13.46
C GLU A 282 12.98 12.30 -14.93
N GLU A 283 14.28 12.42 -15.20
CA GLU A 283 14.83 12.45 -16.57
C GLU A 283 14.88 11.06 -17.23
N ILE A 284 14.94 9.98 -16.44
CA ILE A 284 15.24 8.64 -16.97
C ILE A 284 14.08 7.66 -16.85
N LEU A 285 13.15 7.88 -15.91
CA LEU A 285 11.95 7.04 -15.84
C LEU A 285 11.16 7.24 -17.14
N GLY A 286 10.86 6.13 -17.83
CA GLY A 286 10.18 6.15 -19.12
C GLY A 286 11.12 6.07 -20.32
N CYS A 287 12.42 6.28 -20.10
CA CYS A 287 13.41 6.14 -21.14
C CYS A 287 13.93 4.71 -21.20
N ASN A 288 14.27 4.25 -22.40
CA ASN A 288 15.11 3.07 -22.57
C ASN A 288 16.56 3.38 -22.18
N CYS A 289 17.28 2.42 -21.60
CA CYS A 289 18.68 2.58 -21.15
C CYS A 289 19.66 3.08 -22.22
N ARG A 290 19.32 3.02 -23.52
CA ARG A 290 20.17 3.50 -24.62
C ARG A 290 20.53 4.99 -24.55
N PHE A 291 19.87 5.79 -23.71
CA PHE A 291 20.28 7.19 -23.50
C PHE A 291 21.71 7.30 -22.92
N LEU A 292 22.23 6.24 -22.29
CA LEU A 292 23.62 6.17 -21.82
C LEU A 292 24.62 5.91 -22.96
N ASN A 293 24.16 5.44 -24.12
CA ASN A 293 25.03 5.13 -25.25
C ASN A 293 25.55 6.43 -25.89
N GLY A 294 26.73 6.35 -26.49
CA GLY A 294 27.33 7.48 -27.20
C GLY A 294 28.32 7.03 -28.27
N PRO A 295 29.16 7.94 -28.79
CA PRO A 295 29.96 7.70 -29.99
C PRO A 295 30.91 6.49 -29.94
N GLY A 296 31.37 6.10 -28.74
CA GLY A 296 32.26 4.96 -28.54
C GLY A 296 31.58 3.68 -28.07
N THR A 297 30.24 3.63 -27.99
CA THR A 297 29.51 2.42 -27.62
C THR A 297 29.52 1.43 -28.79
N SER A 298 30.07 0.23 -28.59
CA SER A 298 30.15 -0.81 -29.64
C SER A 298 28.77 -1.30 -30.07
N VAL A 299 28.53 -1.32 -31.37
CA VAL A 299 27.27 -1.80 -31.96
C VAL A 299 27.14 -3.32 -31.77
N GLU A 300 28.24 -4.06 -31.91
CA GLU A 300 28.30 -5.51 -31.74
C GLU A 300 27.87 -5.93 -30.32
N VAL A 301 28.30 -5.17 -29.30
CA VAL A 301 27.89 -5.41 -27.91
C VAL A 301 26.40 -5.11 -27.71
N LEU A 302 25.86 -4.07 -28.34
CA LEU A 302 24.43 -3.74 -28.28
C LEU A 302 23.57 -4.82 -28.97
N GLU A 303 24.03 -5.37 -30.10
CA GLU A 303 23.39 -6.49 -30.78
C GLU A 303 23.39 -7.75 -29.90
N GLN A 304 24.52 -8.05 -29.25
CA GLN A 304 24.62 -9.15 -28.29
C GLN A 304 23.62 -8.97 -27.13
N ILE A 305 23.54 -7.78 -26.54
CA ILE A 305 22.56 -7.46 -25.49
C ILE A 305 21.14 -7.74 -25.99
N ASN A 306 20.78 -7.22 -27.18
CA ASN A 306 19.45 -7.38 -27.74
C ASN A 306 19.09 -8.85 -27.97
N GLN A 307 20.03 -9.66 -28.49
CA GLN A 307 19.83 -11.09 -28.69
C GLN A 307 19.54 -11.83 -27.36
N HIS A 308 20.23 -11.49 -26.28
CA HIS A 308 20.01 -12.10 -24.97
C HIS A 308 18.68 -11.69 -24.34
N ILE A 309 18.27 -10.43 -24.52
CA ILE A 309 16.96 -9.94 -24.07
C ILE A 309 15.84 -10.65 -24.83
N CYS A 310 15.93 -10.75 -26.15
CA CYS A 310 14.95 -11.45 -26.99
C CYS A 310 14.82 -12.94 -26.64
N SER A 311 15.89 -13.57 -26.15
CA SER A 311 15.91 -14.99 -25.74
C SER A 311 15.64 -15.21 -24.24
N GLU A 312 15.28 -14.15 -23.50
CA GLU A 312 15.10 -14.16 -22.05
C GLU A 312 16.29 -14.80 -21.30
N GLN A 313 17.52 -14.49 -21.73
CA GLN A 313 18.76 -14.95 -21.12
C GLN A 313 19.48 -13.81 -20.39
N ALA A 314 20.22 -14.17 -19.34
CA ALA A 314 21.12 -13.24 -18.70
C ALA A 314 22.37 -13.02 -19.56
N CYS A 315 22.92 -11.80 -19.55
CA CYS A 315 24.19 -11.50 -20.19
C CYS A 315 25.03 -10.55 -19.34
N THR A 316 26.35 -10.71 -19.42
CA THR A 316 27.32 -9.78 -18.84
C THR A 316 28.21 -9.30 -19.98
N VAL A 317 28.32 -7.99 -20.13
CA VAL A 317 29.10 -7.36 -21.21
C VAL A 317 29.87 -6.15 -20.67
N HIS A 318 30.94 -5.78 -21.37
CA HIS A 318 31.66 -4.54 -21.12
C HIS A 318 31.32 -3.56 -22.24
N LEU A 319 30.84 -2.37 -21.92
CA LEU A 319 30.54 -1.33 -22.90
C LEU A 319 30.93 0.06 -22.40
N LEU A 320 31.12 1.00 -23.34
CA LEU A 320 31.35 2.39 -23.01
C LEU A 320 30.02 3.14 -22.90
N ASN A 321 29.74 3.70 -21.73
CA ASN A 321 28.57 4.51 -21.44
C ASN A 321 28.96 5.96 -21.09
N TYR A 322 28.01 6.88 -21.17
CA TYR A 322 28.20 8.31 -20.98
C TYR A 322 27.28 8.83 -19.88
N ARG A 323 27.83 9.70 -19.04
CA ARG A 323 27.09 10.40 -17.99
C ARG A 323 26.41 11.64 -18.55
N LYS A 324 25.46 12.19 -17.79
CA LYS A 324 24.79 13.46 -18.11
C LYS A 324 25.75 14.60 -18.45
N GLY A 325 26.88 14.69 -17.74
CA GLY A 325 27.91 15.70 -17.97
C GLY A 325 28.84 15.44 -19.18
N GLY A 326 28.60 14.39 -19.96
CA GLY A 326 29.39 14.02 -21.14
C GLY A 326 30.63 13.15 -20.89
N SER A 327 31.05 12.98 -19.62
CA SER A 327 32.14 12.06 -19.28
C SER A 327 31.75 10.60 -19.57
N SER A 328 32.64 9.82 -20.17
CA SER A 328 32.43 8.39 -20.37
C SER A 328 32.88 7.55 -19.17
N PHE A 329 32.42 6.31 -19.10
CA PHE A 329 32.95 5.26 -18.24
C PHE A 329 32.82 3.89 -18.90
N ARG A 330 33.69 2.99 -18.48
CA ARG A 330 33.64 1.59 -18.88
C ARG A 330 32.71 0.85 -17.91
N ASP A 331 31.58 0.40 -18.44
CA ASP A 331 30.51 -0.22 -17.69
C ASP A 331 30.60 -1.74 -17.84
N LEU A 332 30.86 -2.44 -16.74
CA LEU A 332 30.58 -3.86 -16.63
C LEU A 332 29.08 -3.98 -16.38
N LEU A 333 28.31 -4.32 -17.42
CA LEU A 333 26.86 -4.37 -17.38
C LEU A 333 26.37 -5.81 -17.29
N HIS A 334 25.58 -6.12 -16.26
CA HIS A 334 24.86 -7.39 -16.15
C HIS A 334 23.36 -7.20 -16.31
N ILE A 335 22.76 -7.90 -17.27
CA ILE A 335 21.33 -7.86 -17.56
C ILE A 335 20.73 -9.23 -17.25
N SER A 336 19.61 -9.26 -16.54
CA SER A 336 18.95 -10.52 -16.19
C SER A 336 17.42 -10.39 -16.18
N PRO A 337 16.68 -11.36 -16.76
CA PRO A 337 15.23 -11.39 -16.63
C PRO A 337 14.81 -11.75 -15.21
N ILE A 338 13.93 -10.93 -14.63
CA ILE A 338 13.34 -11.13 -13.31
C ILE A 338 11.94 -11.69 -13.47
N ARG A 339 11.77 -12.98 -13.16
CA ARG A 339 10.49 -13.68 -13.26
C ARG A 339 9.64 -13.50 -12.01
N ASN A 340 8.33 -13.31 -12.19
CA ASN A 340 7.34 -13.32 -11.10
C ASN A 340 7.08 -14.74 -10.58
N ALA A 341 6.12 -14.89 -9.65
CA ALA A 341 5.78 -16.19 -9.09
C ALA A 341 5.16 -17.18 -10.09
N SER A 342 4.62 -16.71 -11.22
CA SER A 342 4.10 -17.59 -12.29
C SER A 342 5.17 -18.02 -13.29
N GLY A 343 6.43 -17.62 -13.08
CA GLY A 343 7.55 -17.95 -13.98
C GLY A 343 7.64 -17.06 -15.23
N LYS A 344 6.72 -16.11 -15.42
CA LYS A 344 6.79 -15.13 -16.51
C LYS A 344 7.79 -14.03 -16.17
N VAL A 345 8.54 -13.55 -17.15
CA VAL A 345 9.38 -12.35 -16.97
C VAL A 345 8.47 -11.20 -16.57
N ALA A 346 8.76 -10.56 -15.45
CA ALA A 346 8.06 -9.36 -15.00
C ALA A 346 8.84 -8.13 -15.44
N PHE A 347 10.17 -8.15 -15.25
CA PHE A 347 11.07 -7.04 -15.55
C PHE A 347 12.41 -7.59 -16.04
N HIS A 348 13.23 -6.74 -16.65
CA HIS A 348 14.67 -6.97 -16.72
C HIS A 348 15.37 -6.09 -15.68
N VAL A 349 16.33 -6.66 -14.96
CA VAL A 349 17.25 -5.88 -14.13
C VAL A 349 18.53 -5.63 -14.90
N TRP A 350 19.03 -4.40 -14.84
CA TRP A 350 20.30 -3.97 -15.42
C TRP A 350 21.16 -3.47 -14.29
N VAL A 351 22.25 -4.17 -13.99
CA VAL A 351 23.19 -3.82 -12.92
C VAL A 351 24.43 -3.23 -13.58
N HIS A 352 24.74 -1.98 -13.22
CA HIS A 352 25.81 -1.20 -13.80
C HIS A 352 26.98 -1.10 -12.81
N LEU A 353 28.21 -1.17 -13.32
CA LEU A 353 29.42 -1.09 -12.51
C LEU A 353 30.50 -0.35 -13.31
N ASP A 354 30.96 0.79 -12.78
CA ASP A 354 32.05 1.53 -13.41
C ASP A 354 33.40 0.88 -13.09
N GLU A 355 34.01 0.21 -14.07
CA GLU A 355 35.29 -0.47 -13.88
C GLU A 355 36.44 0.50 -13.47
N GLY A 356 36.29 1.80 -13.71
CA GLY A 356 37.24 2.83 -13.29
C GLY A 356 37.08 3.28 -11.83
N ALA A 357 36.00 2.91 -11.16
CA ALA A 357 35.73 3.29 -9.78
C ALA A 357 36.33 2.30 -8.77
N LYS A 358 36.67 2.80 -7.59
CA LYS A 358 37.15 1.96 -6.48
C LYS A 358 35.97 1.41 -5.69
N TYR A 359 35.78 0.09 -5.74
CA TYR A 359 34.80 -0.62 -4.94
C TYR A 359 35.48 -1.54 -3.93
N ASP A 360 34.88 -1.64 -2.74
CA ASP A 360 35.18 -2.72 -1.81
C ASP A 360 34.16 -3.85 -2.04
N PHE A 361 34.60 -4.93 -2.66
CA PHE A 361 33.76 -6.10 -2.93
C PHE A 361 33.76 -7.12 -1.78
N ASN A 362 34.43 -6.84 -0.65
CA ASN A 362 34.60 -7.79 0.46
C ASN A 362 35.14 -9.16 -0.01
N GLY A 363 36.06 -9.15 -0.98
CA GLY A 363 36.67 -10.36 -1.55
C GLY A 363 35.86 -11.06 -2.65
N LEU A 364 34.68 -10.57 -3.04
CA LEU A 364 33.90 -11.08 -4.17
C LEU A 364 34.45 -10.55 -5.51
N THR A 365 34.21 -11.29 -6.60
CA THR A 365 34.44 -10.75 -7.95
C THR A 365 33.34 -9.74 -8.30
N PRO A 366 33.60 -8.78 -9.22
CA PRO A 366 32.60 -7.81 -9.66
C PRO A 366 31.30 -8.47 -10.17
N GLU A 367 31.40 -9.57 -10.91
CA GLU A 367 30.25 -10.30 -11.45
C GLU A 367 29.41 -10.93 -10.34
N VAL A 368 30.06 -11.55 -9.34
CA VAL A 368 29.35 -12.12 -8.18
C VAL A 368 28.68 -11.01 -7.37
N TRP A 369 29.32 -9.85 -7.24
CA TRP A 369 28.74 -8.68 -6.59
C TRP A 369 27.48 -8.17 -7.30
N GLN A 370 27.48 -8.16 -8.64
CA GLN A 370 26.30 -7.83 -9.45
C GLN A 370 25.18 -8.86 -9.30
N LEU A 371 25.51 -10.15 -9.28
CA LEU A 371 24.54 -11.23 -9.05
C LEU A 371 23.86 -11.11 -7.67
N GLY A 372 24.52 -10.53 -6.67
CA GLY A 372 23.92 -10.17 -5.39
C GLY A 372 22.72 -9.22 -5.54
N ALA A 373 22.85 -8.19 -6.39
CA ALA A 373 21.75 -7.28 -6.70
C ALA A 373 20.61 -8.00 -7.44
N VAL A 374 20.93 -8.83 -8.44
CA VAL A 374 19.94 -9.65 -9.16
C VAL A 374 19.15 -10.56 -8.21
N GLY A 375 19.85 -11.21 -7.28
CA GLY A 375 19.24 -12.06 -6.25
C GLY A 375 18.28 -11.28 -5.36
N ALA A 376 18.71 -10.13 -4.84
CA ALA A 376 17.88 -9.26 -3.99
C ALA A 376 16.64 -8.73 -4.73
N VAL A 377 16.79 -8.28 -5.99
CA VAL A 377 15.67 -7.86 -6.85
C VAL A 377 14.70 -9.02 -7.08
N ARG A 378 15.21 -10.23 -7.38
CA ARG A 378 14.37 -11.42 -7.60
C ARG A 378 13.52 -11.77 -6.38
N VAL A 379 14.10 -11.69 -5.17
CA VAL A 379 13.37 -11.91 -3.91
C VAL A 379 12.29 -10.83 -3.73
N ALA A 380 12.63 -9.56 -3.95
CA ALA A 380 11.70 -8.45 -3.83
C ALA A 380 10.49 -8.60 -4.78
N VAL A 381 10.73 -8.93 -6.05
CA VAL A 381 9.66 -9.09 -7.06
C VAL A 381 8.77 -10.30 -6.77
N ARG A 382 9.33 -11.45 -6.38
CA ARG A 382 8.54 -12.65 -6.05
C ARG A 382 7.63 -12.47 -4.84
N SER A 383 8.07 -11.69 -3.85
CA SER A 383 7.28 -11.42 -2.64
C SER A 383 5.95 -10.70 -2.92
N LEU A 384 5.84 -9.99 -4.05
CA LEU A 384 4.62 -9.30 -4.46
C LEU A 384 3.56 -10.27 -5.00
N SER A 385 3.97 -11.19 -5.88
CA SER A 385 3.03 -12.10 -6.54
C SER A 385 2.51 -13.21 -5.62
N ALA A 386 3.31 -13.65 -4.65
CA ALA A 386 2.92 -14.68 -3.70
C ALA A 386 1.74 -14.25 -2.78
N SER A 387 1.56 -12.94 -2.56
CA SER A 387 0.46 -12.46 -1.71
C SER A 387 -0.90 -12.41 -2.41
N GLY A 388 -0.94 -12.40 -3.75
CA GLY A 388 -2.18 -12.32 -4.53
C GLY A 388 -2.82 -13.67 -4.89
N SER A 389 -2.14 -14.79 -4.63
CA SER A 389 -2.56 -16.13 -5.07
C SER A 389 -3.09 -17.04 -3.94
N LEU A 390 -3.03 -16.63 -2.68
CA LEU A 390 -3.51 -17.46 -1.56
C LEU A 390 -5.04 -17.42 -1.33
N LEU A 391 -5.82 -16.78 -2.21
CA LEU A 391 -7.29 -16.77 -2.11
C LEU A 391 -7.95 -17.01 -3.47
N ARG A 392 -7.79 -18.22 -4.01
CA ARG A 392 -8.88 -18.85 -4.77
C ARG A 392 -9.23 -20.15 -4.06
N PRO A 393 -10.41 -20.26 -3.42
CA PRO A 393 -10.92 -21.56 -3.01
C PRO A 393 -11.13 -22.38 -4.28
N SER A 394 -10.44 -23.50 -4.35
CA SER A 394 -10.75 -24.58 -5.28
C SER A 394 -12.10 -25.18 -4.89
N GLN A 395 -13.12 -25.00 -5.74
CA GLN A 395 -14.13 -25.96 -6.20
C GLN A 395 -15.38 -25.24 -6.68
#